data_AF-A0A820E6J6-F1
#
_entry.id   AF-A0A820E6J6-F1
#
_cell.length_a   1.000
_cell.length_b   1.000
_cell.length_c   1.000
_cell.angle_alpha   90.00
_cell.angle_beta   90.00
_cell.angle_gamma   90.00
#
_symmetry.space_group_name_H-M   'P 1'
#
loop_
_entity.id
_entity.type
_entity.pdbx_description
1 polymer ?
#
loop_
_entity_poly.entity_id
_entity_poly.type
_entity_poly.pdbx_seq_one_letter_code
_entity_poly.pdbx_strand_id
1 'polypeptide(L)'
;MEESVKASVARRREQKWLDMFARWSSFIGAQFDKVKARCRKGIPPSVRGQAWYHLSAAKYRHENADRNCPTGSVFNFYLTQTPALNVLEDIRKDLARSFPDHEMFRDDGCGQQSLFDVLKAYAVHDPAVGYCQAQAPIAAILLMHLPPEQAFWVFVQINEEYVKGYFSDGLMAVKEDALATELLIQKISSKGYRLLHKLDVDPILYTLDWYMTLFSRTYRAPQLFRIWDMFF
;
A
#
# COMPACT_ATOMS: atom_id res chain seq x y z
N MET A 1 -9.51 -20.49 13.46
CA MET A 1 -10.04 -19.72 14.61
C MET A 1 -8.91 -18.90 15.17
N GLU A 2 -8.89 -17.58 14.95
CA GLU A 2 -7.98 -16.70 15.69
C GLU A 2 -8.43 -16.70 17.16
N GLU A 3 -7.52 -17.01 18.08
CA GLU A 3 -7.75 -16.70 19.50
C GLU A 3 -7.97 -15.20 19.62
N SER A 4 -9.20 -14.82 19.92
CA SER A 4 -9.58 -13.44 20.25
C SER A 4 -8.62 -12.90 21.31
N VAL A 5 -7.78 -11.94 20.90
CA VAL A 5 -6.89 -11.24 21.82
C VAL A 5 -7.78 -10.58 22.86
N LYS A 6 -7.60 -10.95 24.14
CA LYS A 6 -8.35 -10.34 25.27
C LYS A 6 -8.41 -8.83 25.10
N ALA A 7 -9.60 -8.23 25.20
CA ALA A 7 -9.83 -6.80 24.94
C ALA A 7 -8.87 -5.88 25.73
N SER A 8 -8.50 -6.27 26.96
CA SER A 8 -7.51 -5.57 27.78
C SER A 8 -6.11 -5.53 27.16
N VAL A 9 -5.70 -6.59 26.47
CA VAL A 9 -4.43 -6.66 25.74
C VAL A 9 -4.47 -5.79 24.50
N ALA A 10 -5.58 -5.80 23.75
CA ALA A 10 -5.77 -4.95 22.58
C ALA A 10 -5.70 -3.46 22.95
N ARG A 11 -6.45 -3.03 23.96
CA ARG A 11 -6.43 -1.65 24.48
C ARG A 11 -5.05 -1.21 24.94
N ARG A 12 -4.30 -2.08 25.62
CA ARG A 12 -2.92 -1.78 26.04
C ARG A 12 -1.95 -1.67 24.86
N ARG A 13 -2.19 -2.40 23.77
CA ARG A 13 -1.37 -2.27 22.54
C ARG A 13 -1.69 -0.96 21.82
N GLU A 14 -2.96 -0.62 21.72
CA GLU A 14 -3.45 0.65 21.17
C GLU A 14 -2.88 1.85 21.91
N GLN A 15 -2.97 1.88 23.26
CA GLN A 15 -2.40 2.98 24.05
C GLN A 15 -0.90 3.19 23.76
N LYS A 16 -0.15 2.09 23.59
CA LYS A 16 1.29 2.18 23.27
C LYS A 16 1.54 2.79 21.90
N TRP A 17 0.65 2.57 20.92
CA TRP A 17 0.73 3.21 19.61
C TRP A 17 0.39 4.69 19.68
N LEU A 18 -0.67 5.06 20.42
CA LEU A 18 -1.02 6.47 20.65
C LEU A 18 0.14 7.23 21.32
N ASP A 19 0.76 6.63 22.34
CA ASP A 19 1.93 7.19 23.03
C ASP A 19 3.17 7.34 22.11
N MET A 20 3.26 6.50 21.07
CA MET A 20 4.30 6.57 20.05
C MET A 20 4.02 7.69 19.05
N PHE A 21 2.78 7.84 18.58
CA PHE A 21 2.40 8.93 17.66
C PHE A 21 2.65 10.31 18.26
N ALA A 22 2.31 10.49 19.54
CA ALA A 22 2.54 11.76 20.26
C ALA A 22 4.02 12.16 20.33
N ARG A 23 4.94 11.21 20.17
CA ARG A 23 6.40 11.41 20.24
C ARG A 23 7.12 10.79 19.05
N TRP A 24 6.47 10.83 17.88
CA TRP A 24 6.88 10.07 16.71
C TRP A 24 8.35 10.28 16.33
N SER A 25 8.81 11.54 16.29
CA SER A 25 10.19 11.89 15.96
C SER A 25 11.23 11.26 16.90
N SER A 26 10.91 11.17 18.20
CA SER A 26 11.79 10.50 19.17
C SER A 26 11.82 8.99 18.96
N PHE A 27 10.68 8.38 18.65
CA PHE A 27 10.61 6.93 18.42
C PHE A 27 11.32 6.51 17.14
N ILE A 28 11.13 7.24 16.04
CA ILE A 28 11.82 6.95 14.78
C ILE A 28 13.31 7.25 14.88
N GLY A 29 13.70 8.36 15.51
CA GLY A 29 15.12 8.73 15.62
C GLY A 29 15.94 7.89 16.60
N ALA A 30 15.36 7.48 17.73
CA ALA A 30 16.11 6.87 18.83
C ALA A 30 15.59 5.49 19.30
N GLN A 31 14.40 5.06 18.88
CA GLN A 31 13.78 3.81 19.33
C GLN A 31 13.22 2.99 18.16
N PHE A 32 13.87 3.04 16.99
CA PHE A 32 13.38 2.39 15.77
C PHE A 32 13.16 0.88 15.94
N ASP A 33 14.04 0.18 16.65
CA ASP A 33 13.87 -1.26 16.93
C ASP A 33 12.59 -1.57 17.70
N LYS A 34 12.16 -0.66 18.57
CA LYS A 34 10.90 -0.78 19.32
C LYS A 34 9.71 -0.59 18.40
N VAL A 35 9.78 0.35 17.44
CA VAL A 35 8.76 0.53 16.40
C VAL A 35 8.65 -0.75 15.57
N LYS A 36 9.78 -1.23 15.04
CA LYS A 36 9.88 -2.47 14.25
C LYS A 36 9.32 -3.69 14.98
N ALA A 37 9.64 -3.83 16.27
CA ALA A 37 9.11 -4.92 17.10
C ALA A 37 7.60 -4.81 17.33
N ARG A 38 7.02 -3.61 17.31
CA ARG A 38 5.56 -3.41 17.44
C ARG A 38 4.84 -3.74 16.13
N CYS A 39 5.37 -3.32 14.99
CA CYS A 39 4.91 -3.72 13.65
C CYS A 39 4.82 -5.25 13.51
N ARG A 40 5.92 -5.94 13.87
CA ARG A 40 6.00 -7.42 13.85
C ARG A 40 5.06 -8.12 14.84
N LYS A 41 4.52 -7.42 15.85
CA LYS A 41 3.57 -8.00 16.82
C LYS A 41 2.10 -7.86 16.44
N GLY A 42 1.76 -7.07 15.42
CA GLY A 42 0.38 -6.69 15.14
C GLY A 42 0.14 -5.23 15.46
N ILE A 43 -0.19 -4.43 14.45
CA ILE A 43 -0.78 -3.11 14.67
C ILE A 43 -2.28 -3.32 14.94
N PRO A 44 -2.82 -2.78 16.05
CA PRO A 44 -4.25 -2.87 16.34
C PRO A 44 -5.08 -2.23 15.22
N PRO A 45 -6.23 -2.83 14.82
CA PRO A 45 -7.04 -2.31 13.73
C PRO A 45 -7.46 -0.84 13.90
N SER A 46 -7.76 -0.41 15.13
CA SER A 46 -8.21 0.96 15.44
C SER A 46 -7.17 2.06 15.15
N VAL A 47 -5.89 1.71 15.11
CA VAL A 47 -4.79 2.66 14.88
C VAL A 47 -4.00 2.35 13.61
N ARG A 48 -4.43 1.37 12.82
CA ARG A 48 -3.67 0.87 11.66
C ARG A 48 -3.45 1.95 10.60
N GLY A 49 -4.52 2.65 10.20
CA GLY A 49 -4.41 3.73 9.23
C GLY A 49 -3.42 4.80 9.68
N GLN A 50 -3.60 5.32 10.89
CA GLN A 50 -2.68 6.30 11.47
C GLN A 50 -1.24 5.76 11.54
N ALA A 51 -1.05 4.50 11.92
CA ALA A 51 0.29 3.89 11.94
C ALA A 51 0.93 3.87 10.55
N TRP A 52 0.21 3.41 9.51
CA TRP A 52 0.73 3.39 8.14
C TRP A 52 1.03 4.79 7.61
N TYR A 53 0.20 5.78 7.93
CA TYR A 53 0.42 7.17 7.55
C TYR A 53 1.69 7.77 8.18
N HIS A 54 2.02 7.35 9.40
CA HIS A 54 3.28 7.72 10.07
C HIS A 54 4.49 6.92 9.57
N LEU A 55 4.36 5.59 9.44
CA LEU A 55 5.43 4.66 9.06
C LEU A 55 5.92 4.91 7.62
N SER A 56 5.00 5.16 6.70
CA SER A 56 5.30 5.48 5.29
C SER A 56 5.98 6.84 5.08
N ALA A 57 6.19 7.62 6.14
CA ALA A 57 6.57 9.04 6.08
C ALA A 57 5.58 9.93 5.28
N ALA A 58 4.40 9.42 4.92
CA ALA A 58 3.37 10.15 4.20
C ALA A 58 2.90 11.37 4.99
N LYS A 59 2.83 11.28 6.32
CA LYS A 59 2.47 12.44 7.16
C LYS A 59 3.38 13.63 6.98
N TYR A 60 4.69 13.39 7.02
CA TYR A 60 5.67 14.45 6.84
C TYR A 60 5.58 15.06 5.43
N ARG A 61 5.43 14.21 4.41
CA ARG A 61 5.32 14.67 3.01
C ARG A 61 4.05 15.47 2.77
N HIS A 62 2.90 14.97 3.24
CA HIS A 62 1.60 15.64 3.19
C HIS A 62 1.68 17.04 3.79
N GLU A 63 2.10 17.16 5.05
CA GLU A 63 2.09 18.45 5.76
C GLU A 63 3.04 19.49 5.14
N ASN A 64 4.16 19.03 4.58
CA ASN A 64 5.08 19.93 3.88
C ASN A 64 4.56 20.35 2.51
N ALA A 65 3.89 19.45 1.78
CA ALA A 65 3.31 19.76 0.48
C ALA A 65 2.17 20.77 0.62
N ASP A 66 1.27 20.55 1.58
CA ASP A 66 0.11 21.43 1.80
C ASP A 66 0.50 22.79 2.36
N ARG A 67 1.53 22.87 3.20
CA ARG A 67 2.07 24.16 3.68
C ARG A 67 2.52 25.08 2.53
N ASN A 68 2.97 24.49 1.43
CA ASN A 68 3.43 25.21 0.25
C ASN A 68 2.34 25.32 -0.84
N CYS A 69 1.14 24.80 -0.60
CA CYS A 69 0.06 24.76 -1.57
C CYS A 69 -0.88 25.98 -1.39
N PRO A 70 -1.08 26.82 -2.43
CA PRO A 70 -1.97 27.98 -2.34
C PRO A 70 -3.42 27.65 -1.99
N THR A 71 -3.90 26.46 -2.38
CA THR A 71 -5.26 25.97 -2.10
C THR A 71 -5.38 25.29 -0.73
N GLY A 72 -4.27 25.15 0.00
CA GLY A 72 -4.20 24.48 1.31
C GLY A 72 -4.28 22.95 1.27
N SER A 73 -4.47 22.35 0.10
CA SER A 73 -4.48 20.91 -0.12
C SER A 73 -4.04 20.59 -1.55
N VAL A 74 -2.92 19.89 -1.67
CA VAL A 74 -2.40 19.43 -2.98
C VAL A 74 -3.30 18.36 -3.58
N PHE A 75 -3.86 17.48 -2.74
CA PHE A 75 -4.78 16.45 -3.20
C PHE A 75 -6.01 17.08 -3.87
N ASN A 76 -6.68 18.03 -3.20
CA ASN A 76 -7.83 18.74 -3.77
C ASN A 76 -7.44 19.52 -5.02
N PHE A 77 -6.25 20.13 -5.05
CA PHE A 77 -5.73 20.78 -6.25
C PHE A 77 -5.63 19.79 -7.42
N TYR A 78 -5.05 18.60 -7.24
CA TYR A 78 -4.97 17.58 -8.30
C TYR A 78 -6.33 17.07 -8.76
N LEU A 79 -7.33 17.01 -7.89
CA LEU A 79 -8.70 16.66 -8.31
C LEU A 79 -9.31 17.67 -9.28
N THR A 80 -8.87 18.93 -9.29
CA THR A 80 -9.30 19.94 -10.28
C THR A 80 -8.62 19.79 -11.64
N GLN A 81 -7.53 19.01 -11.72
CA GLN A 81 -6.76 18.81 -12.93
C GLN A 81 -7.30 17.63 -13.74
N THR A 82 -6.89 17.55 -15.01
CA THR A 82 -7.23 16.46 -15.93
C THR A 82 -5.95 15.69 -16.25
N PRO A 83 -5.88 14.37 -15.95
CA PRO A 83 -4.73 13.55 -16.32
C PRO A 83 -4.66 13.33 -17.84
N ALA A 84 -3.63 12.62 -18.31
CA ALA A 84 -3.48 12.25 -19.72
C ALA A 84 -4.71 11.48 -20.27
N LEU A 85 -4.86 11.49 -21.61
CA LEU A 85 -5.96 10.82 -22.30
C LEU A 85 -6.07 9.34 -21.90
N ASN A 86 -7.29 8.81 -21.86
CA ASN A 86 -7.66 7.43 -21.54
C ASN A 86 -7.43 6.96 -20.08
N VAL A 87 -6.60 7.63 -19.29
CA VAL A 87 -6.36 7.29 -17.88
C VAL A 87 -7.65 7.20 -17.07
N LEU A 88 -8.56 8.17 -17.24
CA LEU A 88 -9.83 8.18 -16.51
C LEU A 88 -10.75 7.02 -16.90
N GLU A 89 -10.68 6.56 -18.15
CA GLU A 89 -11.47 5.41 -18.60
C GLU A 89 -10.92 4.11 -18.04
N ASP A 90 -9.60 3.96 -17.99
CA ASP A 90 -8.95 2.77 -17.45
C ASP A 90 -9.15 2.66 -15.93
N ILE A 91 -9.07 3.78 -15.19
CA ILE A 91 -9.45 3.82 -13.77
C ILE A 91 -10.90 3.34 -13.62
N ARG A 92 -11.86 3.88 -14.38
CA ARG A 92 -13.28 3.51 -14.27
C ARG A 92 -13.55 2.03 -14.54
N LYS A 93 -12.84 1.42 -15.49
CA LYS A 93 -12.95 -0.03 -15.75
C LYS A 93 -12.49 -0.84 -14.54
N ASP A 94 -11.48 -0.35 -13.82
CA ASP A 94 -10.86 -1.06 -12.69
C ASP A 94 -11.60 -0.92 -11.39
N LEU A 95 -12.29 0.22 -11.20
CA LEU A 95 -13.20 0.46 -10.10
C LEU A 95 -14.21 -0.68 -9.91
N ALA A 96 -14.88 -1.11 -11.00
CA ALA A 96 -15.90 -2.15 -10.95
C ALA A 96 -15.37 -3.55 -10.57
N ARG A 97 -14.06 -3.79 -10.73
CA ARG A 97 -13.42 -5.09 -10.44
C ARG A 97 -12.55 -5.09 -9.18
N SER A 98 -12.39 -3.94 -8.51
CA SER A 98 -11.53 -3.80 -7.34
C SER A 98 -12.33 -4.02 -6.05
N PHE A 99 -12.25 -5.23 -5.50
CA PHE A 99 -13.01 -5.67 -4.32
C PHE A 99 -14.54 -5.53 -4.46
N PRO A 100 -15.16 -6.11 -5.52
CA PRO A 100 -16.58 -5.92 -5.82
C PRO A 100 -17.53 -6.41 -4.71
N ASP A 101 -17.09 -7.39 -3.91
CA ASP A 101 -17.87 -7.93 -2.80
C ASP A 101 -17.72 -7.13 -1.48
N HIS A 102 -16.83 -6.13 -1.45
CA HIS A 102 -16.59 -5.33 -0.26
C HIS A 102 -17.59 -4.17 -0.18
N GLU A 103 -18.23 -3.98 0.98
CA GLU A 103 -19.31 -2.99 1.18
C GLU A 103 -18.95 -1.56 0.76
N MET A 104 -17.68 -1.18 0.95
CA MET A 104 -17.17 0.14 0.54
C MET A 104 -17.05 0.31 -0.99
N PHE A 105 -16.81 -0.77 -1.74
CA PHE A 105 -16.43 -0.72 -3.16
C PHE A 105 -17.41 -1.46 -4.09
N ARG A 106 -18.54 -1.94 -3.61
CA ARG A 106 -19.65 -2.38 -4.49
C ARG A 106 -20.24 -1.18 -5.27
N ASP A 107 -21.06 -1.44 -6.30
CA ASP A 107 -21.52 -0.41 -7.27
C ASP A 107 -22.27 0.79 -6.66
N ASP A 108 -22.89 0.62 -5.48
CA ASP A 108 -23.56 1.65 -4.67
C ASP A 108 -22.74 2.07 -3.44
N GLY A 109 -21.51 1.60 -3.33
CA GLY A 109 -20.59 1.84 -2.21
C GLY A 109 -20.04 3.26 -2.22
N CYS A 110 -19.95 3.86 -1.04
CA CYS A 110 -19.45 5.23 -0.87
C CYS A 110 -17.95 5.40 -1.22
N GLY A 111 -17.20 4.29 -1.28
CA GLY A 111 -15.76 4.31 -1.52
C GLY A 111 -15.34 4.31 -2.99
N GLN A 112 -16.26 4.05 -3.92
CA GLN A 112 -15.96 4.07 -5.36
C GLN A 112 -15.46 5.44 -5.82
N GLN A 113 -16.13 6.51 -5.39
CA GLN A 113 -15.69 7.88 -5.69
C GLN A 113 -14.34 8.19 -5.04
N SER A 114 -14.14 7.77 -3.78
CA SER A 114 -12.86 7.99 -3.10
C SER A 114 -11.70 7.25 -3.77
N LEU A 115 -11.95 6.04 -4.28
CA LEU A 115 -10.96 5.25 -5.03
C LEU A 115 -10.63 5.92 -6.37
N PHE A 116 -11.65 6.40 -7.08
CA PHE A 116 -11.46 7.20 -8.29
C PHE A 116 -10.59 8.42 -8.02
N ASP A 117 -10.90 9.18 -6.97
CA ASP A 117 -10.23 10.43 -6.62
C ASP A 117 -8.75 10.20 -6.26
N VAL A 118 -8.45 9.18 -5.47
CA VAL A 118 -7.06 8.82 -5.12
C VAL A 118 -6.24 8.43 -6.37
N LEU A 119 -6.79 7.57 -7.23
CA LEU A 119 -6.11 7.11 -8.43
C LEU A 119 -5.96 8.24 -9.46
N LYS A 120 -6.98 9.08 -9.62
CA LYS A 120 -6.94 10.27 -10.49
C LYS A 120 -5.87 11.24 -10.00
N ALA A 121 -5.87 11.57 -8.72
CA ALA A 121 -4.91 12.51 -8.15
C ALA A 121 -3.47 11.99 -8.31
N TYR A 122 -3.25 10.68 -8.13
CA TYR A 122 -1.95 10.07 -8.37
C TYR A 122 -1.52 10.18 -9.85
N ALA A 123 -2.41 9.92 -10.80
CA ALA A 123 -2.08 10.01 -12.21
C ALA A 123 -1.77 11.45 -12.68
N VAL A 124 -2.28 12.46 -11.97
CA VAL A 124 -1.89 13.87 -12.16
C VAL A 124 -0.54 14.15 -11.50
N HIS A 125 -0.31 13.60 -10.32
CA HIS A 125 0.92 13.76 -9.53
C HIS A 125 2.15 13.18 -10.24
N ASP A 126 2.04 11.97 -10.79
CA ASP A 126 3.09 11.31 -11.56
C ASP A 126 2.56 10.94 -12.96
N PRO A 127 2.61 11.88 -13.93
CA PRO A 127 2.12 11.63 -15.28
C PRO A 127 3.01 10.68 -16.09
N ALA A 128 4.24 10.42 -15.65
CA ALA A 128 5.15 9.50 -16.34
C ALA A 128 4.74 8.04 -16.11
N VAL A 129 4.28 7.71 -14.90
CA VAL A 129 3.62 6.43 -14.61
C VAL A 129 2.15 6.48 -15.02
N GLY A 130 1.47 7.59 -14.73
CA GLY A 130 0.03 7.75 -14.93
C GLY A 130 -0.76 6.77 -14.07
N TYR A 131 -1.35 5.76 -14.70
CA TYR A 131 -2.14 4.74 -14.02
C TYR A 131 -1.80 3.34 -14.56
N CYS A 132 -1.51 2.42 -13.65
CA CYS A 132 -1.37 1.00 -13.90
C CYS A 132 -2.47 0.22 -13.18
N GLN A 133 -3.11 -0.74 -13.84
CA GLN A 133 -4.20 -1.54 -13.28
C GLN A 133 -3.89 -2.13 -11.89
N ALA A 134 -2.64 -2.51 -11.65
CA ALA A 134 -2.22 -3.12 -10.39
C ALA A 134 -2.28 -2.16 -9.17
N GLN A 135 -2.45 -0.86 -9.42
CA GLN A 135 -2.53 0.18 -8.40
C GLN A 135 -3.90 0.27 -7.70
N ALA A 136 -5.00 0.03 -8.40
CA ALA A 136 -6.34 0.12 -7.82
C ALA A 136 -6.53 -0.73 -6.55
N PRO A 137 -6.12 -2.02 -6.49
CA PRO A 137 -6.30 -2.79 -5.27
C PRO A 137 -5.40 -2.30 -4.11
N ILE A 138 -4.26 -1.66 -4.40
CA ILE A 138 -3.42 -1.03 -3.36
C ILE A 138 -4.15 0.18 -2.76
N ALA A 139 -4.66 1.08 -3.62
CA ALA A 139 -5.40 2.26 -3.19
C ALA A 139 -6.68 1.90 -2.42
N ALA A 140 -7.39 0.85 -2.83
CA ALA A 140 -8.58 0.35 -2.13
C ALA A 140 -8.26 -0.11 -0.70
N ILE A 141 -7.18 -0.87 -0.49
CA ILE A 141 -6.76 -1.30 0.86
C ILE A 141 -6.41 -0.10 1.75
N LEU A 142 -5.79 0.94 1.19
CA LEU A 142 -5.51 2.16 1.94
C LEU A 142 -6.80 2.86 2.37
N LEU A 143 -7.78 2.99 1.47
CA LEU A 143 -9.08 3.62 1.74
C LEU A 143 -9.93 2.86 2.78
N MET A 144 -9.72 1.55 2.95
CA MET A 144 -10.33 0.81 4.05
C MET A 144 -9.86 1.25 5.44
N HIS A 145 -8.71 1.94 5.52
CA HIS A 145 -8.07 2.32 6.79
C HIS A 145 -7.82 3.82 6.94
N LEU A 146 -7.89 4.59 5.86
CA LEU A 146 -7.49 5.99 5.80
C LEU A 146 -8.53 6.83 5.07
N PRO A 147 -8.72 8.10 5.47
CA PRO A 147 -9.47 9.05 4.66
C PRO A 147 -8.74 9.32 3.32
N PRO A 148 -9.46 9.75 2.26
CA PRO A 148 -8.93 9.78 0.89
C PRO A 148 -7.62 10.53 0.72
N GLU A 149 -7.48 11.72 1.31
CA GLU A 149 -6.25 12.51 1.20
C GLU A 149 -5.04 11.85 1.87
N GLN A 150 -5.24 11.23 3.04
CA GLN A 150 -4.16 10.47 3.69
C GLN A 150 -3.83 9.20 2.91
N ALA A 151 -4.84 8.51 2.37
CA ALA A 151 -4.65 7.36 1.51
C ALA A 151 -3.84 7.74 0.25
N PHE A 152 -4.14 8.87 -0.38
CA PHE A 152 -3.37 9.43 -1.48
C PHE A 152 -1.90 9.63 -1.11
N TRP A 153 -1.61 10.26 0.02
CA TRP A 153 -0.21 10.49 0.42
C TRP A 153 0.55 9.22 0.79
N VAL A 154 -0.10 8.23 1.41
CA VAL A 154 0.51 6.91 1.61
C VAL A 154 0.73 6.23 0.27
N PHE A 155 -0.22 6.33 -0.65
CA PHE A 155 -0.12 5.78 -1.99
C PHE A 155 1.05 6.39 -2.78
N VAL A 156 1.24 7.71 -2.73
CA VAL A 156 2.40 8.41 -3.30
C VAL A 156 3.71 7.84 -2.75
N GLN A 157 3.82 7.67 -1.43
CA GLN A 157 5.03 7.11 -0.81
C GLN A 157 5.29 5.67 -1.28
N ILE A 158 4.26 4.83 -1.35
CA ILE A 158 4.39 3.46 -1.85
C ILE A 158 5.04 3.47 -3.23
N ASN A 159 4.48 4.22 -4.18
CA ASN A 159 4.92 4.18 -5.57
C ASN A 159 6.32 4.77 -5.78
N GLU A 160 6.66 5.84 -5.05
CA GLU A 160 7.93 6.56 -5.29
C GLU A 160 9.12 6.04 -4.48
N GLU A 161 8.87 5.55 -3.26
CA GLU A 161 9.94 5.19 -2.32
C GLU A 161 10.01 3.68 -2.08
N TYR A 162 8.87 3.00 -1.96
CA TYR A 162 8.85 1.58 -1.57
C TYR A 162 8.91 0.62 -2.77
N VAL A 163 8.22 0.94 -3.87
CA VAL A 163 8.17 0.12 -5.09
C VAL A 163 8.55 0.90 -6.33
N LYS A 164 9.57 1.75 -6.20
CA LYS A 164 10.06 2.61 -7.28
C LYS A 164 10.35 1.79 -8.54
N GLY A 165 9.74 2.20 -9.65
CA GLY A 165 9.94 1.57 -10.96
C GLY A 165 9.11 0.31 -11.22
N TYR A 166 8.26 -0.14 -10.28
CA TYR A 166 7.39 -1.30 -10.51
C TYR A 166 6.39 -1.06 -11.64
N PHE A 167 5.84 0.16 -11.71
CA PHE A 167 4.80 0.53 -12.68
C PHE A 167 5.35 1.18 -13.95
N SER A 168 6.67 1.16 -14.14
CA SER A 168 7.33 1.68 -15.35
C SER A 168 7.32 0.63 -16.47
N ASP A 169 7.48 1.10 -17.71
CA ASP A 169 7.56 0.24 -18.89
C ASP A 169 8.67 -0.82 -18.74
N GLY A 170 8.37 -2.02 -19.26
CA GLY A 170 9.32 -3.15 -19.24
C GLY A 170 9.44 -3.89 -17.90
N LEU A 171 8.85 -3.37 -16.81
CA LEU A 171 8.76 -4.02 -15.50
C LEU A 171 10.12 -4.43 -14.92
N MET A 172 11.17 -3.65 -15.17
CA MET A 172 12.54 -4.03 -14.81
C MET A 172 12.71 -4.25 -13.31
N ALA A 173 12.20 -3.35 -12.47
CA ALA A 173 12.27 -3.49 -11.01
C ALA A 173 11.57 -4.78 -10.52
N VAL A 174 10.42 -5.11 -11.10
CA VAL A 174 9.69 -6.34 -10.73
C VAL A 174 10.43 -7.60 -11.17
N LYS A 175 11.07 -7.57 -12.35
CA LYS A 175 11.90 -8.69 -12.83
C LYS A 175 13.12 -8.90 -11.95
N GLU A 176 13.76 -7.84 -11.47
CA GLU A 176 14.87 -7.94 -10.51
C GLU A 176 14.42 -8.61 -9.21
N ASP A 177 13.28 -8.21 -8.65
CA ASP A 177 12.73 -8.82 -7.43
C ASP A 177 12.21 -10.27 -7.65
N ALA A 178 11.74 -10.58 -8.86
CA ALA A 178 11.39 -11.94 -9.26
C ALA A 178 12.63 -12.85 -9.23
N LEU A 179 13.77 -12.39 -9.77
CA LEU A 179 15.04 -13.11 -9.72
C LEU A 179 15.56 -13.24 -8.28
N ALA A 180 15.45 -12.18 -7.46
CA ALA A 180 15.80 -12.25 -6.05
C ALA A 180 14.97 -13.31 -5.30
N THR A 181 13.67 -13.44 -5.64
CA THR A 181 12.79 -14.48 -5.10
C THR A 181 13.27 -15.88 -5.46
N GLU A 182 13.66 -16.10 -6.72
CA GLU A 182 14.19 -17.39 -7.16
C GLU A 182 15.44 -17.79 -6.37
N LEU A 183 16.37 -16.87 -6.16
CA LEU A 183 17.58 -17.10 -5.34
C LEU A 183 17.23 -17.42 -3.88
N LEU A 184 16.20 -16.77 -3.32
CA LEU A 184 15.70 -17.09 -1.98
C LEU A 184 15.08 -18.49 -1.93
N ILE A 185 14.30 -18.87 -2.95
CA ILE A 185 13.73 -20.22 -3.08
C ILE A 185 14.86 -21.25 -3.16
N GLN A 186 15.92 -21.00 -3.92
CA GLN A 186 17.09 -21.88 -4.01
C GLN A 186 17.73 -22.10 -2.64
N LYS A 187 17.89 -21.02 -1.85
CA LYS A 187 18.49 -21.06 -0.52
C LYS A 187 17.61 -21.75 0.51
N ILE A 188 16.29 -21.54 0.46
CA ILE A 188 15.33 -22.07 1.46
C ILE A 188 14.88 -23.49 1.09
N SER A 189 14.69 -23.77 -0.20
CA SER A 189 14.15 -25.02 -0.72
C SER A 189 14.79 -25.40 -2.07
N SER A 190 15.93 -26.09 -2.01
CA SER A 190 16.61 -26.64 -3.19
C SER A 190 15.75 -27.61 -4.00
N LYS A 191 14.74 -28.24 -3.37
CA LYS A 191 13.75 -29.09 -4.07
C LYS A 191 12.79 -28.24 -4.89
N GLY A 192 12.26 -27.15 -4.33
CA GLY A 192 11.37 -26.23 -5.02
C GLY A 192 12.05 -25.57 -6.21
N TYR A 193 13.26 -25.06 -6.01
CA TYR A 193 14.08 -24.47 -7.08
C TYR A 193 14.32 -25.44 -8.24
N ARG A 194 14.78 -26.67 -7.94
CA ARG A 194 15.03 -27.68 -9.00
C ARG A 194 13.77 -28.05 -9.76
N LEU A 195 12.61 -28.07 -9.10
CA LEU A 195 11.34 -28.35 -9.76
C LEU A 195 10.96 -27.21 -10.72
N LEU A 196 10.99 -25.96 -10.25
CA LEU A 196 10.67 -24.78 -11.07
C LEU A 196 11.61 -24.69 -12.28
N HIS A 197 12.92 -24.86 -12.07
CA HIS A 197 13.91 -24.83 -13.15
C HIS A 197 13.78 -26.04 -14.11
N LYS A 198 13.43 -27.24 -13.62
CA LYS A 198 13.17 -28.39 -14.49
C LYS A 198 11.96 -28.17 -15.38
N LEU A 199 10.96 -27.44 -14.89
CA LEU A 199 9.72 -27.12 -15.59
C LEU A 199 9.82 -25.83 -16.42
N ASP A 200 10.99 -25.17 -16.45
CA ASP A 200 11.22 -23.91 -17.16
C ASP A 200 10.22 -22.80 -16.75
N VAL A 201 9.90 -22.73 -15.45
CA VAL A 201 8.98 -21.73 -14.90
C VAL A 201 9.75 -20.46 -14.57
N ASP A 202 9.61 -19.44 -15.42
CA ASP A 202 10.18 -18.12 -15.17
C ASP A 202 9.62 -17.53 -13.85
N PRO A 203 10.50 -17.01 -12.95
CA PRO A 203 10.10 -16.38 -11.71
C PRO A 203 9.00 -15.32 -11.82
N ILE A 204 8.98 -14.56 -12.91
CA ILE A 204 8.00 -13.50 -13.12
C ILE A 204 6.56 -14.05 -13.18
N LEU A 205 6.38 -15.29 -13.64
CA LEU A 205 5.05 -15.88 -13.85
C LEU A 205 4.24 -16.07 -12.55
N TYR A 206 4.92 -16.27 -11.42
CA TYR A 206 4.26 -16.44 -10.12
C TYR A 206 4.46 -15.25 -9.18
N THR A 207 5.40 -14.34 -9.47
CA THR A 207 5.70 -13.18 -8.61
C THR A 207 5.13 -11.86 -9.11
N LEU A 208 4.80 -11.74 -10.40
CA LEU A 208 4.35 -10.48 -11.00
C LEU A 208 3.17 -9.87 -10.22
N ASP A 209 2.11 -10.65 -10.00
CA ASP A 209 0.93 -10.17 -9.29
C ASP A 209 1.19 -9.86 -7.81
N TRP A 210 2.05 -10.66 -7.18
CA TRP A 210 2.43 -10.50 -5.77
C TRP A 210 3.09 -9.13 -5.54
N TYR A 211 4.04 -8.79 -6.39
CA TYR A 211 4.77 -7.53 -6.29
C TYR A 211 3.96 -6.34 -6.78
N MET A 212 3.36 -6.43 -7.96
CA MET A 212 2.62 -5.33 -8.56
C MET A 212 1.41 -4.89 -7.73
N THR A 213 0.80 -5.81 -6.96
CA THR A 213 -0.35 -5.49 -6.11
C THR A 213 -0.04 -5.49 -4.62
N LEU A 214 1.23 -5.61 -4.23
CA LEU A 214 1.63 -5.75 -2.83
C LEU A 214 0.82 -6.82 -2.09
N PHE A 215 0.64 -7.96 -2.77
CA PHE A 215 -0.12 -9.13 -2.36
C PHE A 215 -1.61 -8.90 -2.08
N SER A 216 -2.16 -7.73 -2.44
CA SER A 216 -3.55 -7.39 -2.14
C SER A 216 -4.58 -8.23 -2.90
N ARG A 217 -4.18 -8.84 -4.03
CA ARG A 217 -4.98 -9.86 -4.74
C ARG A 217 -4.70 -11.30 -4.27
N THR A 218 -3.58 -11.54 -3.59
CA THR A 218 -3.13 -12.89 -3.19
C THR A 218 -3.67 -13.30 -1.82
N TYR A 219 -3.62 -12.39 -0.85
CA TYR A 219 -3.93 -12.69 0.56
C TYR A 219 -5.22 -12.01 1.02
N ARG A 220 -5.95 -12.70 1.90
CA ARG A 220 -7.11 -12.11 2.59
C ARG A 220 -6.66 -11.07 3.62
N ALA A 221 -7.58 -10.17 3.97
CA ALA A 221 -7.36 -9.02 4.84
C ALA A 221 -6.50 -9.31 6.10
N PRO A 222 -6.77 -10.35 6.93
CA PRO A 222 -5.95 -10.59 8.13
C PRO A 222 -4.47 -10.82 7.81
N GLN A 223 -4.16 -11.61 6.79
CA GLN A 223 -2.77 -11.89 6.39
C GLN A 223 -2.14 -10.68 5.70
N LEU A 224 -2.88 -10.04 4.79
CA LEU A 224 -2.43 -8.88 4.04
C LEU A 224 -2.03 -7.72 4.97
N PHE A 225 -2.86 -7.42 5.98
CA PHE A 225 -2.58 -6.34 6.93
C PHE A 225 -1.33 -6.63 7.75
N ARG A 226 -1.03 -7.89 8.05
CA ARG A 226 0.21 -8.26 8.75
C ARG A 226 1.44 -8.05 7.88
N ILE A 227 1.33 -8.32 6.58
CA ILE A 227 2.39 -8.02 5.61
C ILE A 227 2.62 -6.51 5.56
N TRP A 228 1.55 -5.73 5.39
CA TRP A 228 1.63 -4.27 5.27
C TRP A 228 2.09 -3.58 6.56
N ASP A 229 1.71 -4.11 7.73
CA ASP A 229 2.24 -3.67 9.03
C ASP A 229 3.78 -3.75 9.10
N MET A 230 4.42 -4.67 8.35
CA MET A 230 5.87 -4.85 8.31
C MET A 230 6.54 -4.23 7.08
N PHE A 231 5.75 -3.87 6.08
CA PHE A 231 6.21 -3.32 4.81
C PHE A 231 6.66 -1.86 4.95
N PHE A 232 5.89 -1.05 5.69
CA PHE A 232 6.22 0.34 6.01
C PHE A 232 7.27 0.45 7.12
#